data_AF-A0A4Q3RQG3-F1
#
_entry.id   AF-A0A4Q3RQG3-F1
#
_cell.length_a   1.000
_cell.length_b   1.000
_cell.length_c   1.000
_cell.angle_alpha   90.00
_cell.angle_beta   90.00
_cell.angle_gamma   90.00
#
_symmetry.space_group_name_H-M   'P 1'
#
loop_
_entity.id
_entity.type
_entity.pdbx_description
1 polymer ?
#
loop_
_entity_poly.entity_id
_entity_poly.type
_entity_poly.pdbx_seq_one_letter_code
_entity_poly.pdbx_strand_id
1 'polypeptide(L)'
;MLWERIKGGLRIVALDDAAAGCGLRLEQTLADARAIVPDLAMREIDRDYLEGVFADFADWHSNASPIVSVLTDMAPYGDLVLDITGVAHLFGGEARMLVTLT
;
A
#
# COMPACT_ATOMS: atom_id res chain seq x y z
N MET A 1 2.79 -9.13 -7.50
CA MET A 1 3.38 -7.88 -8.03
C MET A 1 2.35 -6.99 -8.76
N LEU A 2 2.52 -5.66 -8.66
CA LEU A 2 1.75 -4.63 -9.38
C LEU A 2 2.65 -3.74 -10.25
N TRP A 3 2.11 -3.20 -11.34
CA TRP A 3 2.81 -2.30 -12.26
C TRP A 3 1.96 -1.08 -12.66
N GLU A 4 2.63 -0.02 -13.11
CA GLU A 4 1.96 1.14 -13.71
C GLU A 4 2.79 1.77 -14.84
N ARG A 5 2.19 2.70 -15.59
CA ARG A 5 2.91 3.49 -16.60
C ARG A 5 3.56 4.73 -15.98
N ILE A 6 4.89 4.77 -15.97
CA ILE A 6 5.68 5.91 -15.51
C ILE A 6 6.53 6.46 -16.66
N LYS A 7 6.35 7.75 -16.99
CA LYS A 7 7.09 8.45 -18.06
C LYS A 7 7.11 7.69 -19.40
N GLY A 8 5.96 7.07 -19.74
CA GLY A 8 5.79 6.29 -20.97
C GLY A 8 6.20 4.82 -20.89
N GLY A 9 6.95 4.39 -19.87
CA GLY A 9 7.36 2.99 -19.68
C GLY A 9 6.51 2.25 -18.65
N LEU A 10 6.40 0.92 -18.78
CA LEU A 10 5.73 0.06 -17.79
C LEU A 10 6.72 -0.36 -16.71
N ARG A 11 6.41 -0.03 -15.45
CA ARG A 11 7.33 -0.15 -14.31
C ARG A 11 6.71 -0.91 -13.17
N ILE A 12 7.52 -1.73 -12.48
CA ILE A 12 7.11 -2.36 -11.22
C ILE A 12 6.89 -1.28 -10.17
N VAL A 13 5.72 -1.29 -9.55
CA VAL A 13 5.42 -0.43 -8.40
C VAL A 13 5.17 -1.22 -7.14
N ALA A 14 4.72 -2.48 -7.17
CA ALA A 14 4.67 -3.28 -5.96
C ALA A 14 5.22 -4.69 -6.19
N LEU A 15 5.95 -5.21 -5.21
CA LEU A 15 6.55 -6.53 -5.23
C LEU A 15 6.28 -7.25 -3.92
N ASP A 16 6.04 -8.54 -4.00
CA ASP A 16 5.95 -9.43 -2.85
C ASP A 16 7.35 -9.98 -2.50
N ASP A 17 7.49 -10.56 -1.32
CA ASP A 17 8.78 -11.08 -0.83
C ASP A 17 9.35 -12.19 -1.71
N ALA A 18 8.49 -13.00 -2.34
CA ALA A 18 8.91 -14.06 -3.25
C ALA A 18 9.55 -13.46 -4.52
N ALA A 19 8.90 -12.47 -5.13
CA ALA A 19 9.44 -11.71 -6.25
C ALA A 19 10.76 -10.99 -5.88
N ALA A 20 10.84 -10.41 -4.68
CA ALA A 20 12.05 -9.79 -4.16
C ALA A 20 13.20 -10.80 -4.05
N GLY A 21 12.92 -12.00 -3.53
CA GLY A 21 13.88 -13.09 -3.40
C GLY A 21 14.44 -13.60 -4.73
N CYS A 22 13.68 -13.42 -5.83
CA CYS A 22 14.13 -13.70 -7.19
C CYS A 22 15.01 -12.59 -7.81
N GLY A 23 15.30 -11.52 -7.06
CA GLY A 23 16.15 -10.42 -7.51
C GLY A 23 15.42 -9.30 -8.26
N LEU A 24 14.08 -9.31 -8.26
CA LEU A 24 13.26 -8.22 -8.82
C LEU A 24 13.30 -6.98 -7.92
N ARG A 25 13.16 -5.79 -8.51
CA ARG A 25 13.24 -4.51 -7.80
C ARG A 25 12.14 -3.54 -8.24
N LEU A 26 11.76 -2.62 -7.36
CA LEU A 26 10.90 -1.49 -7.71
C LEU A 26 11.50 -0.68 -8.86
N GLU A 27 10.65 -0.01 -9.64
CA GLU A 27 10.99 0.82 -10.80
C GLU A 27 11.68 0.08 -11.97
N GLN A 28 11.86 -1.24 -11.86
CA GLN A 28 12.34 -2.07 -12.95
C GLN A 28 11.31 -2.10 -14.10
N THR A 29 11.76 -2.28 -15.35
CA THR A 29 10.83 -2.44 -16.48
C THR A 29 10.16 -3.82 -16.42
N LEU A 30 8.92 -3.92 -16.93
CA LEU A 30 8.25 -5.22 -17.05
C LEU A 30 9.02 -6.21 -17.95
N ALA A 31 9.71 -5.71 -18.96
CA ALA A 31 10.51 -6.54 -19.87
C ALA A 31 11.68 -7.20 -19.12
N ASP A 32 12.43 -6.41 -18.33
CA ASP A 32 13.54 -6.95 -17.54
C ASP A 32 13.05 -7.90 -16.45
N ALA A 33 11.92 -7.57 -15.81
CA ALA A 33 11.30 -8.42 -14.80
C ALA A 33 10.89 -9.79 -15.36
N ARG A 34 10.30 -9.80 -16.57
CA ARG A 34 9.92 -11.01 -17.30
C ARG A 34 11.13 -11.84 -17.73
N ALA A 35 12.27 -11.21 -18.01
CA ALA A 35 13.50 -11.92 -18.33
C ALA A 35 14.06 -12.68 -17.12
N ILE A 36 13.89 -12.14 -15.90
CA ILE A 36 14.33 -12.79 -14.65
C ILE A 36 13.33 -13.87 -14.21
N VAL A 37 12.03 -13.56 -14.26
CA VAL A 37 10.95 -14.46 -13.88
C VAL A 37 9.93 -14.53 -15.04
N PRO A 38 10.05 -15.50 -15.95
CA PRO A 38 9.17 -15.61 -17.12
C PRO A 38 7.68 -15.74 -16.75
N ASP A 39 7.38 -16.58 -15.77
CA ASP A 39 6.02 -16.87 -15.34
C ASP A 39 5.46 -15.89 -14.30
N LEU A 40 6.06 -14.69 -14.19
CA LEU A 40 5.67 -13.72 -13.18
C LEU A 40 4.22 -13.25 -13.35
N ALA A 41 3.40 -13.44 -12.32
CA ALA A 41 2.06 -12.86 -12.29
C ALA A 41 2.16 -11.34 -12.09
N MET A 42 1.65 -10.58 -13.08
CA MET A 42 1.71 -9.12 -13.09
C MET A 42 0.32 -8.56 -13.33
N ARG A 43 -0.09 -7.55 -12.55
CA ARG A 43 -1.34 -6.80 -12.75
C ARG A 43 -1.08 -5.31 -12.72
N GLU A 44 -1.83 -4.56 -13.51
CA GLU A 44 -1.82 -3.11 -13.40
C GLU A 44 -2.37 -2.70 -12.04
N ILE A 45 -1.77 -1.69 -11.43
CA ILE A 45 -2.32 -1.09 -10.20
C ILE A 45 -3.59 -0.33 -10.55
N ASP A 46 -4.66 -0.61 -9.81
CA ASP A 46 -5.92 0.14 -9.89
C ASP A 46 -5.93 1.11 -8.71
N ARG A 47 -5.52 2.35 -8.96
CA ARG A 47 -5.35 3.37 -7.91
C ARG A 47 -6.68 3.80 -7.32
N ASP A 48 -7.70 3.97 -8.15
CA ASP A 48 -9.05 4.37 -7.72
C ASP A 48 -9.68 3.27 -6.85
N TYR A 49 -9.53 2.00 -7.25
CA TYR A 49 -9.99 0.87 -6.44
C TYR A 49 -9.25 0.79 -5.10
N LEU A 50 -7.92 0.94 -5.10
CA LEU A 50 -7.14 0.94 -3.87
C LEU A 50 -7.57 2.07 -2.94
N GLU A 51 -7.73 3.29 -3.45
CA GLU A 51 -8.21 4.43 -2.67
C GLU A 51 -9.57 4.16 -2.03
N GLY A 52 -10.51 3.58 -2.78
CA GLY A 52 -11.81 3.16 -2.24
C GLY A 52 -11.71 2.13 -1.12
N VAL A 53 -10.88 1.09 -1.30
CA VAL A 53 -10.64 0.07 -0.26
C VAL A 53 -9.98 0.67 0.98
N PHE A 54 -9.05 1.62 0.80
CA PHE A 54 -8.43 2.33 1.92
C PHE A 54 -9.44 3.22 2.66
N ALA A 55 -10.32 3.90 1.94
CA ALA A 55 -11.40 4.67 2.54
C ALA A 55 -12.36 3.78 3.34
N ASP A 56 -12.81 2.66 2.76
CA ASP A 56 -13.67 1.68 3.44
C ASP A 56 -13.01 1.12 4.71
N PHE A 57 -11.72 0.78 4.64
CA PHE A 57 -10.96 0.29 5.79
C PHE A 57 -10.85 1.32 6.91
N ALA A 58 -10.75 2.59 6.54
CA ALA A 58 -10.67 3.67 7.52
C ALA A 58 -12.03 4.03 8.11
N ASP A 59 -13.11 3.92 7.33
CA ASP A 59 -14.48 4.02 7.81
C ASP A 59 -14.79 2.90 8.82
N TRP A 60 -14.23 1.69 8.68
CA TRP A 60 -14.28 0.66 9.74
C TRP A 60 -13.59 1.09 11.04
N HIS A 61 -12.61 2.00 10.97
CA HIS A 61 -11.94 2.62 12.11
C HIS A 61 -12.59 3.92 12.59
N SER A 62 -13.82 4.25 12.18
CA SER A 62 -14.53 5.46 12.64
C SER A 62 -14.82 5.54 14.15
N ASN A 63 -14.63 4.45 14.91
CA ASN A 63 -14.57 4.48 16.39
C ASN A 63 -13.23 5.00 16.96
N ALA A 64 -12.22 5.22 16.11
CA ALA A 64 -10.83 5.49 16.48
C ALA A 64 -10.25 6.78 15.85
N SER A 65 -10.87 7.36 14.81
CA SER A 65 -10.42 8.62 14.20
C SER A 65 -11.49 9.27 13.32
N PRO A 66 -11.65 10.62 13.36
CA PRO A 66 -12.57 11.35 12.49
C PRO A 66 -11.96 11.84 11.15
N ILE A 67 -10.66 11.59 10.88
CA ILE A 67 -10.00 12.05 9.64
C ILE A 67 -9.05 10.98 9.10
N VAL A 68 -9.24 10.66 7.82
CA VAL A 68 -8.52 9.64 7.06
C VAL A 68 -7.94 10.27 5.82
N SER A 69 -6.68 9.98 5.50
CA SER A 69 -6.09 10.33 4.20
C SER A 69 -5.24 9.20 3.65
N VAL A 70 -5.32 8.98 2.34
CA VAL A 70 -4.45 8.04 1.62
C VAL A 70 -3.25 8.83 1.10
N LEU A 71 -2.06 8.56 1.66
CA LEU A 71 -0.81 9.10 1.14
C LEU A 71 -0.31 8.19 0.02
N THR A 72 0.00 8.74 -1.14
CA THR A 72 0.40 7.94 -2.33
C THR A 72 1.90 7.98 -2.61
N ASP A 73 2.67 8.72 -1.81
CA ASP A 73 4.08 9.04 -2.02
C ASP A 73 5.05 8.26 -1.10
N MET A 74 4.53 7.53 -0.11
CA MET A 74 5.33 6.83 0.89
C MET A 74 5.45 5.33 0.57
N ALA A 75 4.35 4.58 0.59
CA ALA A 75 4.30 3.20 0.13
C ALA A 75 3.87 3.10 -1.34
N PRO A 76 4.35 2.10 -2.09
CA PRO A 76 4.10 2.04 -3.53
C PRO A 76 2.64 1.78 -3.93
N TYR A 77 1.83 1.29 -2.99
CA TYR A 77 0.39 1.04 -3.15
C TYR A 77 -0.48 2.06 -2.39
N GLY A 78 0.14 3.06 -1.74
CA GLY A 78 -0.49 4.00 -0.84
C GLY A 78 -0.42 3.59 0.64
N ASP A 79 -0.36 4.57 1.52
CA ASP A 79 -0.41 4.43 2.97
C ASP A 79 -1.71 5.03 3.50
N LEU A 80 -2.30 4.35 4.48
CA LEU A 80 -3.40 4.91 5.23
C LEU A 80 -2.89 5.70 6.43
N VAL A 81 -3.27 6.97 6.51
CA VAL A 81 -2.98 7.81 7.66
C VAL A 81 -4.27 8.11 8.42
N LEU A 82 -4.23 7.80 9.72
CA LEU A 82 -5.31 8.03 10.68
C LEU A 82 -4.91 9.18 11.61
N ASP A 83 -5.73 10.22 11.71
CA ASP A 83 -5.55 11.25 12.75
C ASP A 83 -6.17 10.78 14.07
N ILE A 84 -5.33 10.30 14.99
CA ILE A 84 -5.76 9.79 16.29
C ILE A 84 -5.76 10.86 17.40
N THR A 85 -5.66 12.16 17.04
CA THR A 85 -5.55 13.25 18.01
C THR A 85 -6.68 13.20 19.02
N GLY A 86 -6.32 13.11 20.30
CA GLY A 86 -7.30 13.06 21.39
C GLY A 86 -8.03 11.72 21.54
N VAL A 87 -7.73 10.69 20.75
CA VAL A 87 -8.36 9.36 20.90
C VAL A 87 -7.45 8.38 21.64
N ALA A 88 -6.13 8.47 21.44
CA ALA A 88 -5.16 7.54 22.03
C ALA A 88 -5.29 7.39 23.57
N HIS A 89 -5.66 8.46 24.27
CA HIS A 89 -5.81 8.44 25.73
C HIS A 89 -6.99 7.57 26.21
N LEU A 90 -8.03 7.37 25.39
CA LEU A 90 -9.16 6.48 25.68
C LEU A 90 -8.72 5.00 25.70
N PHE A 91 -7.63 4.68 24.99
CA PHE A 91 -7.04 3.34 24.94
C PHE A 91 -5.86 3.19 25.91
N GLY A 92 -5.52 4.23 26.68
CA GLY A 92 -4.35 4.23 27.56
C GLY A 92 -3.03 4.45 26.83
N GLY A 93 -3.06 5.12 25.68
CA GLY A 93 -1.90 5.49 24.85
C GLY A 93 -1.88 4.79 23.48
N GLU A 94 -1.03 5.30 22.59
CA GLU A 94 -0.92 4.86 21.18
C GLU A 94 -0.57 3.37 21.05
N ALA A 95 0.36 2.88 21.87
CA ALA A 95 0.77 1.47 21.82
C ALA A 95 -0.38 0.50 22.15
N ARG A 96 -1.24 0.84 23.12
CA ARG A 96 -2.41 0.03 23.46
C ARG A 96 -3.52 0.14 22.41
N MET A 97 -3.67 1.33 21.83
CA MET A 97 -4.58 1.55 20.70
C MET A 97 -4.21 0.65 19.52
N LEU A 98 -2.93 0.59 19.13
CA LEU A 98 -2.46 -0.29 18.05
C LEU A 98 -2.82 -1.76 18.28
N VAL A 99 -2.56 -2.30 19.47
CA VAL A 99 -2.89 -3.71 19.80
C VAL A 99 -4.39 -3.99 19.78
N THR A 100 -5.23 -2.98 20.02
CA THR A 100 -6.70 -3.14 20.06
C THR A 100 -7.32 -3.07 18.65
N LEU A 101 -6.64 -2.40 17.72
CA LEU A 101 -7.10 -2.16 16.35
C LEU A 101 -6.53 -3.16 15.32
N THR A 102 -5.48 -3.91 15.67
CA THR A 102 -4.94 -5.06 14.91
C THR A 102 -5.52 -6.38 15.35
#